data_AF-A0A7S8EBA7-F1
#
_entry.id   AF-A0A7S8EBA7-F1
#
_cell.length_a   1.000
_cell.length_b   1.000
_cell.length_c   1.000
_cell.angle_alpha   90.00
_cell.angle_beta   90.00
_cell.angle_gamma   90.00
#
_symmetry.space_group_name_H-M   'P 1'
#
loop_
_entity.id
_entity.type
_entity.pdbx_description
1 polymer ?
#
loop_
_entity_poly.entity_id
_entity_poly.type
_entity_poly.pdbx_seq_one_letter_code
_entity_poly.pdbx_strand_id
1 'polypeptide(L)'
;MNVFDPNTHIKTVTVVGVGGTGAQVACILGRADHDMQRNRRHTPQIVLIDPDTVEEKNIGRQLFSPSVLGIPKAKVVGQMLNMALGLDVRRMWMVLIQSSTSTATAVTWLCPA
;
A
#
# COMPACT_ATOMS: atom_id res chain seq x y z
N MET A 1 19.98 3.33 -18.65
CA MET A 1 20.02 1.94 -19.13
C MET A 1 18.97 1.17 -18.34
N ASN A 2 17.72 1.14 -18.81
CA ASN A 2 16.63 0.37 -18.18
C ASN A 2 16.33 -0.82 -19.08
N VAL A 3 17.19 -1.83 -19.03
CA VAL A 3 16.87 -3.13 -19.63
C VAL A 3 16.05 -3.87 -18.59
N PHE A 4 14.85 -4.29 -18.96
CA PHE A 4 14.06 -5.21 -18.15
C PHE A 4 14.83 -6.54 -18.04
N ASP A 5 15.34 -6.84 -16.84
CA ASP A 5 15.91 -8.14 -16.54
C ASP A 5 14.82 -9.03 -15.92
N PRO A 6 14.36 -10.08 -16.62
CA PRO A 6 13.32 -10.98 -16.13
C PRO A 6 13.74 -11.76 -14.88
N ASN A 7 15.03 -11.80 -14.55
CA ASN A 7 15.54 -12.42 -13.31
C ASN A 7 15.57 -11.46 -12.12
N THR A 8 15.15 -10.19 -12.31
CA THR A 8 15.06 -9.23 -11.23
C THR A 8 14.03 -9.69 -10.19
N HIS A 9 14.52 -10.00 -9.00
CA HIS A 9 13.68 -10.46 -7.90
C HIS A 9 13.11 -9.27 -7.12
N ILE A 10 11.96 -8.76 -7.56
CA ILE A 10 11.29 -7.62 -6.91
C ILE A 10 10.81 -8.02 -5.52
N LYS A 11 11.46 -7.51 -4.46
CA LYS A 11 11.11 -7.85 -3.06
C LYS A 11 9.94 -7.04 -2.53
N THR A 12 9.79 -5.79 -2.96
CA THR A 12 8.81 -4.86 -2.39
C THR A 12 8.30 -3.92 -3.49
N VAL A 13 6.99 -3.69 -3.49
CA VAL A 13 6.33 -2.69 -4.32
C VAL A 13 5.63 -1.70 -3.40
N THR A 14 6.06 -0.44 -3.45
CA THR A 14 5.51 0.63 -2.61
C THR A 14 4.65 1.57 -3.45
N VAL A 15 3.40 1.77 -3.03
CA VAL A 15 2.49 2.76 -3.61
C VAL A 15 2.43 3.96 -2.67
N VAL A 16 2.85 5.13 -3.17
CA VAL A 16 2.79 6.40 -2.45
C VAL A 16 1.61 7.21 -2.96
N GLY A 17 0.68 7.53 -2.06
CA GLY A 17 -0.65 8.07 -2.34
C GLY A 17 -1.62 6.96 -2.71
N VAL A 18 -2.66 6.76 -1.89
CA VAL A 18 -3.77 5.81 -2.11
C VAL A 18 -5.13 6.51 -2.11
N GLY A 19 -5.18 7.71 -2.66
CA GLY A 19 -6.43 8.38 -3.05
C GLY A 19 -7.06 7.75 -4.31
N GLY A 20 -7.59 8.57 -5.22
CA GLY A 20 -8.31 8.08 -6.42
C GLY A 20 -7.55 7.07 -7.26
N THR A 21 -6.47 7.49 -7.94
CA THR A 21 -5.67 6.60 -8.81
C THR A 21 -4.91 5.56 -8.00
N GLY A 22 -4.31 5.98 -6.88
CA GLY A 22 -3.50 5.11 -6.04
C GLY A 22 -4.26 3.93 -5.47
N ALA A 23 -5.51 4.12 -5.04
CA ALA A 23 -6.37 3.03 -4.59
C ALA A 23 -6.67 2.03 -5.72
N GLN A 24 -6.91 2.51 -6.95
CA GLN A 24 -7.14 1.63 -8.10
C GLN A 24 -5.89 0.82 -8.46
N VAL A 25 -4.72 1.47 -8.45
CA VAL A 25 -3.43 0.79 -8.67
C VAL A 25 -3.18 -0.25 -7.58
N ALA A 26 -3.45 0.07 -6.31
CA ALA A 26 -3.33 -0.87 -5.20
C ALA A 26 -4.26 -2.09 -5.38
N CYS A 27 -5.49 -1.88 -5.87
CA CYS A 27 -6.42 -2.97 -6.20
C CYS A 27 -5.90 -3.87 -7.33
N ILE A 28 -5.34 -3.29 -8.39
CA ILE A 28 -4.75 -4.06 -9.50
C ILE A 28 -3.54 -4.86 -9.00
N LEU A 29 -2.66 -4.23 -8.20
CA LEU A 29 -1.50 -4.89 -7.59
C LEU A 29 -1.93 -6.04 -6.68
N GLY A 30 -2.92 -5.83 -5.81
CA GLY A 30 -3.42 -6.89 -4.93
C GLY A 30 -3.98 -8.07 -5.71
N ARG A 31 -4.69 -7.83 -6.83
CA ARG A 31 -5.19 -8.91 -7.69
C ARG A 31 -4.06 -9.69 -8.37
N ALA A 32 -3.04 -8.98 -8.86
CA ALA A 32 -1.86 -9.61 -9.45
C ALA A 32 -1.11 -10.45 -8.41
N ASP A 33 -0.89 -9.89 -7.21
CA ASP A 33 -0.24 -10.59 -6.10
C ASP A 33 -1.00 -11.86 -5.69
N HIS A 34 -2.31 -11.76 -5.51
CA HIS A 34 -3.16 -12.91 -5.20
C HIS A 34 -3.06 -14.02 -6.27
N ASP A 35 -3.10 -13.67 -7.56
CA ASP A 35 -2.93 -14.65 -8.65
C ASP A 35 -1.54 -15.29 -8.64
N MET A 36 -0.49 -14.49 -8.43
CA MET A 36 0.88 -14.98 -8.31
C MET A 36 1.04 -15.95 -7.13
N GLN A 37 0.48 -15.62 -5.96
CA GLN A 37 0.48 -16.52 -4.79
C GLN A 37 -0.23 -17.84 -5.11
N ARG A 38 -1.41 -17.78 -5.73
CA ARG A 38 -2.17 -18.99 -6.12
C ARG A 38 -1.39 -19.87 -7.10
N ASN A 39 -0.63 -19.23 -7.99
CA ASN A 39 0.23 -19.90 -8.98
C ASN A 39 1.61 -20.29 -8.42
N ARG A 40 1.82 -20.15 -7.10
CA ARG A 40 3.09 -20.48 -6.40
C ARG A 40 4.31 -19.77 -6.99
N ARG A 41 4.11 -18.52 -7.43
CA ARG A 41 5.17 -17.64 -7.92
C ARG A 41 5.69 -16.76 -6.79
N HIS A 42 6.91 -16.26 -6.95
CA HIS A 42 7.47 -15.24 -6.06
C HIS A 42 6.59 -13.99 -6.05
N THR A 43 6.18 -13.51 -4.88
CA THR A 43 5.33 -12.34 -4.71
C THR A 43 6.05 -11.22 -3.95
N PRO A 44 5.95 -9.96 -4.41
CA PRO A 44 6.53 -8.83 -3.71
C PRO A 44 5.69 -8.45 -2.48
N GLN A 45 6.34 -7.97 -1.43
CA GLN A 45 5.63 -7.30 -0.33
C GLN A 45 5.02 -5.99 -0.84
N ILE A 46 3.69 -5.85 -0.75
CA ILE A 46 3.02 -4.58 -1.07
C ILE A 46 3.05 -3.67 0.16
N VAL A 47 3.43 -2.41 -0.06
CA VAL A 47 3.42 -1.34 0.96
C VAL A 47 2.61 -0.15 0.45
N LEU A 48 1.61 0.29 1.20
CA LEU A 48 0.80 1.47 0.89
C LEU A 48 1.18 2.61 1.81
N ILE A 49 1.44 3.80 1.27
CA ILE A 49 1.79 4.99 2.04
C ILE A 49 0.85 6.13 1.65
N ASP A 50 0.13 6.70 2.61
CA ASP A 50 -0.70 7.89 2.38
C ASP A 50 -0.92 8.62 3.72
N PRO A 51 -0.54 9.91 3.84
CA PRO A 51 -0.69 10.66 5.09
C PRO A 51 -2.13 11.11 5.35
N ASP A 52 -3.02 11.06 4.36
CA ASP A 52 -4.33 11.66 4.46
C ASP A 52 -5.37 10.72 5.10
N THR A 53 -6.39 11.36 5.69
CA THR A 53 -7.64 10.72 6.09
C THR A 53 -8.72 10.82 5.01
N VAL A 54 -9.66 9.89 5.03
CA VAL A 54 -10.84 9.95 4.17
C VAL A 54 -11.73 11.12 4.58
N GLU A 55 -12.01 12.00 3.62
CA GLU A 55 -12.93 13.14 3.78
C GLU A 55 -14.22 12.92 2.97
N GLU A 56 -15.30 13.66 3.28
CA GLU A 56 -16.58 13.59 2.54
C GLU A 56 -16.40 13.76 1.03
N LYS A 57 -15.57 14.74 0.61
CA LYS A 57 -15.27 15.01 -0.81
C LYS A 57 -14.57 13.85 -1.55
N ASN A 58 -14.10 12.84 -0.81
CA ASN A 58 -13.47 11.66 -1.38
C ASN A 58 -14.48 10.55 -1.67
N ILE A 59 -15.63 10.54 -0.98
CA ILE A 59 -16.69 9.55 -1.17
C ILE A 59 -17.29 9.70 -2.57
N GLY A 60 -17.51 8.58 -3.26
CA GLY A 60 -18.07 8.55 -4.62
C GLY A 60 -17.07 8.97 -5.73
N ARG A 61 -16.08 9.80 -5.42
CA ARG A 61 -14.99 10.17 -6.35
C ARG A 61 -13.79 9.24 -6.27
N GLN A 62 -13.50 8.70 -5.09
CA GLN A 62 -12.44 7.75 -4.82
C GLN A 62 -13.06 6.44 -4.29
N LEU A 63 -12.23 5.42 -4.09
CA LEU A 63 -12.68 4.10 -3.64
C LEU A 63 -12.96 4.07 -2.13
N PHE A 64 -13.80 4.98 -1.64
CA PHE A 64 -14.17 5.10 -0.23
C PHE A 64 -15.68 5.19 -0.05
N SER A 65 -16.17 4.59 1.04
CA SER A 65 -17.56 4.64 1.49
C SER A 65 -17.73 5.61 2.66
N PRO A 66 -18.98 6.05 2.96
CA PRO A 66 -19.26 6.87 4.14
C PRO A 66 -18.84 6.23 5.47
N SER A 67 -18.82 4.90 5.56
CA SER A 67 -18.49 4.15 6.79
C SER A 67 -17.04 4.30 7.25
N VAL A 68 -16.14 4.79 6.40
CA VAL A 68 -14.70 4.91 6.69
C VAL A 68 -14.23 6.36 6.78
N LEU A 69 -15.18 7.29 6.91
CA LEU A 69 -14.86 8.71 7.03
C LEU A 69 -14.01 8.98 8.27
N GLY A 70 -12.98 9.83 8.12
CA GLY A 70 -12.01 10.13 9.17
C GLY A 70 -10.93 9.06 9.39
N ILE A 71 -11.05 7.88 8.76
CA ILE A 71 -10.02 6.84 8.84
C ILE A 71 -8.91 7.14 7.81
N PRO A 72 -7.63 6.90 8.12
CA PRO A 72 -6.57 7.13 7.15
C PRO A 72 -6.64 6.20 5.94
N LYS A 73 -6.43 6.79 4.76
CA LYS A 73 -6.65 6.15 3.46
C LYS A 73 -5.85 4.87 3.29
N ALA A 74 -4.57 4.89 3.68
CA ALA A 74 -3.69 3.72 3.62
C ALA A 74 -4.21 2.54 4.45
N LYS A 75 -4.80 2.80 5.63
CA LYS A 75 -5.39 1.75 6.46
C LYS A 75 -6.62 1.16 5.80
N VAL A 76 -7.53 2.01 5.30
CA VAL A 76 -8.76 1.56 4.64
C VAL A 76 -8.46 0.66 3.44
N VAL A 77 -7.64 1.15 2.49
CA VAL A 77 -7.35 0.40 1.25
C VAL A 77 -6.63 -0.91 1.57
N GLY A 78 -5.61 -0.88 2.42
CA GLY A 78 -4.90 -2.12 2.72
C GLY A 78 -5.72 -3.09 3.58
N GLN A 79 -6.60 -2.64 4.47
CA GLN A 79 -7.48 -3.54 5.22
C GLN A 79 -8.48 -4.20 4.27
N MET A 80 -9.05 -3.42 3.35
CA MET A 80 -9.90 -3.93 2.29
C MET A 80 -9.19 -5.03 1.47
N LEU A 81 -7.94 -4.81 1.04
CA LEU A 81 -7.19 -5.81 0.27
C LEU A 81 -6.89 -7.07 1.08
N ASN A 82 -6.47 -6.94 2.35
CA ASN A 82 -6.22 -8.11 3.19
C ASN A 82 -7.50 -8.92 3.43
N MET A 83 -8.63 -8.26 3.69
CA MET A 83 -9.89 -8.96 3.91
C MET A 83 -10.47 -9.57 2.63
N ALA A 84 -10.38 -8.87 1.50
CA ALA A 84 -10.98 -9.32 0.24
C ALA A 84 -10.17 -10.43 -0.45
N LEU A 85 -8.84 -10.38 -0.34
CA LEU A 85 -7.94 -11.26 -1.10
C LEU A 85 -7.03 -12.10 -0.19
N GLY A 86 -7.17 -12.04 1.13
CA GLY A 86 -6.32 -12.80 2.05
C GLY A 86 -4.84 -12.40 2.03
N LEU A 87 -4.54 -11.17 1.62
CA LEU A 87 -3.17 -10.67 1.48
C LEU A 87 -2.59 -10.16 2.80
N ASP A 88 -1.28 -9.94 2.84
CA ASP A 88 -0.58 -9.23 3.92
C ASP A 88 -0.03 -7.88 3.43
N VAL A 89 -0.92 -6.96 3.03
CA VAL A 89 -0.53 -5.61 2.61
C VAL A 89 -0.13 -4.78 3.82
N ARG A 90 1.10 -4.27 3.81
CA ARG A 90 1.60 -3.31 4.81
C ARG A 90 1.12 -1.91 4.48
N ARG A 91 0.82 -1.12 5.51
CA ARG A 91 0.16 0.19 5.37
C ARG A 91 0.83 1.18 6.29
N MET A 92 1.06 2.37 5.78
CA MET A 92 1.62 3.48 6.53
C MET A 92 0.80 4.72 6.29
N TRP A 93 0.12 5.15 7.35
CA TRP A 93 -0.70 6.35 7.37
C TRP A 93 -0.01 7.56 8.04
N MET A 94 1.14 7.32 8.67
CA MET A 94 1.89 8.31 9.43
C MET A 94 3.35 8.17 9.03
N VAL A 95 3.89 9.23 8.44
CA VAL A 95 5.31 9.30 8.09
C VAL A 95 6.04 9.93 9.28
N LEU A 96 6.66 9.11 10.13
CA LEU A 96 7.66 9.61 11.07
C LEU A 96 8.96 9.78 10.29
N ILE A 97 9.27 11.00 9.87
CA ILE A 97 10.61 11.34 9.40
C ILE A 97 11.51 11.38 10.63
N GLN A 98 12.20 10.28 10.95
CA GLN A 98 13.32 10.34 11.87
C GLN A 98 14.51 10.95 11.12
N SER A 99 14.89 12.18 11.45
CA SER A 99 16.12 12.80 10.99
C SER A 99 17.30 12.12 11.68
N SER A 100 17.88 11.08 11.08
CA SER A 100 19.14 10.49 11.57
C SER A 100 20.32 11.20 10.91
N THR A 101 21.13 11.90 11.70
CA THR A 101 22.39 12.54 11.31
C THR A 101 23.54 11.56 11.02
N SER A 102 23.28 10.27 10.80
CA SER A 102 24.31 9.26 10.55
C SER A 102 23.81 8.14 9.64
N THR A 103 24.29 8.14 8.39
CA THR A 103 24.48 7.07 7.36
C THR A 103 23.62 5.79 7.27
N ALA A 104 22.60 5.57 8.08
CA ALA A 104 21.65 4.46 7.92
C ALA A 104 20.25 4.89 8.37
N THR A 105 19.42 5.30 7.41
CA THR A 105 18.00 5.59 7.65
C THR A 105 17.26 4.29 7.89
N ALA A 106 17.14 3.86 9.15
CA ALA A 106 16.21 2.81 9.54
C ALA A 106 14.80 3.39 9.59
N VAL A 107 14.00 3.13 8.54
CA VAL A 107 12.56 3.41 8.57
C VAL A 107 11.92 2.40 9.53
N THR A 108 11.62 2.85 10.75
CA THR A 108 10.99 1.98 11.75
C THR A 108 9.48 1.92 11.52
N TRP A 109 8.98 0.72 11.28
CA TRP A 109 7.61 0.40 10.90
C TRP A 109 6.65 0.54 12.08
N LEU A 110 6.14 1.73 12.36
CA LEU A 110 5.01 1.88 13.28
C LEU A 110 3.71 1.67 12.51
N CYS A 111 3.29 0.41 12.39
CA CYS A 111 1.92 0.05 12.06
C CYS A 111 1.20 -0.22 13.39
N PRO A 112 0.39 0.71 13.94
CA PRO A 112 -0.46 0.38 15.07
C PRO A 112 -1.43 -0.72 14.60
N ALA A 113 -1.65 -1.72 15.47
CA ALA A 113 -2.53 -2.86 15.23
C ALA A 113 -3.93 -2.45 14.70
#